data_AF-A0A382YGP0-F1
#
_entry.id   AF-A0A382YGP0-F1
#
_cell.length_a   1.000
_cell.length_b   1.000
_cell.length_c   1.000
_cell.angle_alpha   90.00
_cell.angle_beta   90.00
_cell.angle_gamma   90.00
#
_symmetry.space_group_name_H-M   'P 1'
#
loop_
_entity.id
_entity.type
_entity.pdbx_description
1 polymer ?
#
loop_
_entity_poly.entity_id
_entity_poly.type
_entity_poly.pdbx_seq_one_letter_code
_entity_poly.pdbx_strand_id
1 'polypeptide(L)'
;VRSPHLTKGILYERSGHLEHYKDSMFPAMEIDGTEYYVKPMNCPHHHKIYSSSPKSYRDLPLRMAEYGTCYRYEKSGQLFGLMRVRSMQMNDAHIYCTEEQFHDEFLAVCNLYLAYFDIFGIEKYQMRLSVHDVDGLGKKYVNEPKLWVKTEDAVRNALQSGNIDFVEIKGEAAFYGPKVDVQVWSAIGKEFTIATNQVDFAIPKRFGLTYTSPSGEEITPICIHRAPLSTHERFIGFLIEHFGGNFPLWLAPIQVIVLPISD
;
A
#
# COMPACT_ATOMS: atom_id res chain seq x y z
N VAL A 1 7.09 -2.47 -12.99
CA VAL A 1 8.34 -1.67 -12.92
C VAL A 1 9.28 -2.27 -11.87
N ARG A 2 10.55 -1.87 -11.84
CA ARG A 2 11.49 -2.17 -10.76
C ARG A 2 12.27 -0.89 -10.44
N SER A 3 12.34 -0.51 -9.18
CA SER A 3 13.03 0.69 -8.74
C SER A 3 14.27 0.37 -7.89
N PRO A 4 15.28 1.27 -7.85
CA PRO A 4 16.45 1.10 -6.98
C PRO A 4 16.09 0.91 -5.50
N HIS A 5 16.99 0.29 -4.74
CA HIS A 5 16.84 0.13 -3.30
C HIS A 5 17.37 1.35 -2.53
N LEU A 6 18.30 2.08 -3.13
CA LEU A 6 19.02 3.22 -2.57
C LEU A 6 18.73 4.47 -3.38
N THR A 7 18.55 5.59 -2.69
CA THR A 7 18.41 6.91 -3.33
C THR A 7 18.87 7.99 -2.36
N LYS A 8 19.18 9.16 -2.92
CA LYS A 8 19.52 10.36 -2.16
C LYS A 8 18.35 10.79 -1.27
N GLY A 9 18.65 11.32 -0.09
CA GLY A 9 17.68 11.80 0.90
C GLY A 9 16.66 12.80 0.35
N ILE A 10 17.06 13.64 -0.62
CA ILE A 10 16.20 14.64 -1.27
C ILE A 10 14.89 14.06 -1.84
N LEU A 11 14.88 12.79 -2.27
CA LEU A 11 13.67 12.14 -2.76
C LEU A 11 12.67 11.94 -1.61
N TYR A 12 13.15 11.53 -0.44
CA TYR A 12 12.31 11.28 0.73
C TYR A 12 11.91 12.57 1.43
N GLU A 13 12.75 13.60 1.40
CA GLU A 13 12.41 14.95 1.83
C GLU A 13 11.23 15.49 1.01
N ARG A 14 11.35 15.46 -0.33
CA ARG A 14 10.28 15.91 -1.22
C ARG A 14 8.96 15.17 -1.00
N SER A 15 9.04 13.87 -0.75
CA SER A 15 7.86 13.04 -0.48
C SER A 15 7.27 13.21 0.93
N GLY A 16 7.96 13.89 1.85
CA GLY A 16 7.57 14.01 3.27
C GLY A 16 7.93 12.80 4.14
N HIS A 17 8.55 11.75 3.59
CA HIS A 17 8.91 10.56 4.37
C HIS A 17 10.00 10.83 5.40
N LEU A 18 10.97 11.71 5.12
CA LEU A 18 11.95 12.11 6.14
C LEU A 18 11.35 12.97 7.26
N GLU A 19 10.25 13.67 7.00
CA GLU A 19 9.56 14.45 8.03
C GLU A 19 8.75 13.55 8.97
N HIS A 20 8.05 12.56 8.40
CA HIS A 20 7.08 11.75 9.15
C HIS A 20 7.58 10.35 9.57
N TYR A 21 8.58 9.79 8.88
CA TYR A 21 9.01 8.39 9.05
C TYR A 21 10.49 8.22 9.39
N LYS A 22 11.26 9.29 9.64
CA LYS A 22 12.71 9.21 9.89
C LYS A 22 13.08 8.14 10.92
N ASP A 23 12.37 8.09 12.05
CA ASP A 23 12.64 7.15 13.13
C ASP A 23 12.31 5.69 12.78
N SER A 24 11.52 5.47 11.73
CA SER A 24 11.16 4.16 11.18
C SER A 24 11.95 3.81 9.92
N MET A 25 12.82 4.69 9.46
CA MET A 25 13.75 4.44 8.36
C MET A 25 15.07 3.94 8.91
N PHE A 26 15.78 3.13 8.12
CA PHE A 26 17.18 2.83 8.45
C PHE A 26 18.02 4.13 8.40
N PRO A 27 19.09 4.22 9.21
CA PRO A 27 19.97 5.38 9.22
C PRO A 27 20.52 5.71 7.82
N ALA A 28 20.79 7.00 7.61
CA ALA A 28 21.45 7.45 6.39
C ALA A 28 22.83 6.80 6.25
N MET A 29 23.21 6.46 5.02
CA MET A 29 24.58 6.15 4.63
C MET A 29 25.17 7.39 3.99
N GLU A 30 26.18 7.97 4.62
CA GLU A 30 26.91 9.10 4.05
C GLU A 30 27.94 8.60 3.04
N ILE A 31 27.81 9.02 1.79
CA ILE A 31 28.72 8.69 0.70
C ILE A 31 29.05 9.99 -0.04
N ASP A 32 30.33 10.37 -0.07
CA ASP A 32 30.83 11.56 -0.75
C ASP A 32 30.07 12.85 -0.36
N GLY A 33 29.77 13.02 0.94
CA GLY A 33 29.03 14.16 1.46
C GLY A 33 27.54 14.18 1.10
N THR A 34 27.00 13.07 0.57
CA THR A 34 25.57 12.91 0.26
C THR A 34 24.96 11.80 1.13
N GLU A 35 23.83 12.10 1.77
CA GLU A 35 23.05 11.11 2.49
C GLU A 35 22.22 10.23 1.52
N TYR A 36 22.47 8.93 1.57
CA TYR A 36 21.67 7.90 0.90
C TYR A 36 20.83 7.13 1.91
N TYR A 37 19.65 6.72 1.50
CA TYR A 37 18.74 5.92 2.32
C TYR A 37 18.29 4.68 1.55
N VAL A 38 18.19 3.56 2.26
CA VAL A 38 17.41 2.40 1.79
C VAL A 38 15.94 2.74 1.79
N LYS A 39 15.20 2.25 0.79
CA LYS A 39 13.80 2.62 0.61
C LYS A 39 12.87 2.05 1.68
N PRO A 40 12.11 2.90 2.41
CA PRO A 40 11.08 2.43 3.34
C PRO A 40 9.77 2.06 2.63
N MET A 41 9.56 2.62 1.43
CA MET A 41 8.37 2.47 0.58
C MET A 41 8.73 2.69 -0.89
N ASN A 42 7.92 2.17 -1.82
CA ASN A 42 8.15 2.32 -3.26
C ASN A 42 7.59 3.63 -3.84
N CYS A 43 6.58 4.27 -3.20
CA CYS A 43 5.85 5.43 -3.72
C CYS A 43 6.75 6.54 -4.30
N PRO A 44 7.80 7.06 -3.61
CA PRO A 44 8.63 8.13 -4.16
C PRO A 44 9.31 7.77 -5.48
N HIS A 45 9.65 6.49 -5.67
CA HIS A 45 10.29 6.01 -6.90
C HIS A 45 9.26 5.90 -8.02
N HIS A 46 8.05 5.44 -7.72
CA HIS A 46 6.97 5.36 -8.71
C HIS A 46 6.54 6.75 -9.16
N HIS A 47 6.48 7.73 -8.25
CA HIS A 47 6.26 9.14 -8.63
C HIS A 47 7.36 9.66 -9.56
N LYS A 48 8.63 9.30 -9.33
CA LYS A 48 9.73 9.67 -10.21
C LYS A 48 9.64 9.01 -11.60
N ILE A 49 9.14 7.77 -11.68
CA ILE A 49 8.85 7.10 -12.95
C ILE A 49 7.67 7.79 -13.65
N TYR A 50 6.61 8.15 -12.92
CA TYR A 50 5.47 8.88 -13.48
C TYR A 50 5.93 10.18 -14.16
N SER A 51 6.77 10.94 -13.46
CA SER A 51 7.30 12.24 -13.92
C SER A 51 8.34 12.13 -15.04
N SER A 52 8.70 10.92 -15.49
CA SER A 52 9.75 10.75 -16.52
C SER A 52 9.29 11.12 -17.93
N SER A 53 7.98 11.20 -18.15
CA SER A 53 7.39 11.65 -19.41
C SER A 53 6.07 12.40 -19.15
N PRO A 54 5.65 13.31 -20.04
CA PRO A 54 4.31 13.90 -19.97
C PRO A 54 3.21 12.84 -20.01
N LYS A 55 2.03 13.17 -19.47
CA LYS A 55 0.84 12.30 -19.48
C LYS A 55 -0.36 13.08 -20.01
N SER A 56 -1.16 12.45 -20.84
CA SER A 56 -2.50 12.91 -21.22
C SER A 56 -3.55 12.20 -20.35
N TYR A 57 -4.75 12.77 -20.24
CA TYR A 57 -5.91 12.09 -19.64
C TYR A 57 -6.19 10.72 -20.28
N ARG A 58 -5.80 10.53 -21.55
CA ARG A 58 -5.91 9.24 -22.28
C ARG A 58 -4.92 8.17 -21.82
N ASP A 59 -3.83 8.58 -21.17
CA ASP A 59 -2.84 7.66 -20.59
C ASP A 59 -3.27 7.16 -19.20
N LEU A 60 -4.36 7.72 -18.65
CA LEU A 60 -4.92 7.33 -17.36
C LEU A 60 -6.15 6.42 -17.55
N PRO A 61 -6.33 5.40 -16.70
CA PRO A 61 -5.58 5.13 -15.47
C PRO A 61 -4.23 4.43 -15.73
N LEU A 62 -3.16 4.96 -15.15
CA LEU A 62 -1.83 4.38 -15.22
C LEU A 62 -1.54 3.57 -13.96
N ARG A 63 -1.32 2.26 -14.11
CA ARG A 63 -1.08 1.33 -12.99
C ARG A 63 0.38 0.87 -12.96
N MET A 64 1.15 1.32 -11.98
CA MET A 64 2.54 0.89 -11.80
C MET A 64 2.65 -0.12 -10.67
N ALA A 65 2.83 -1.39 -11.01
CA ALA A 65 3.06 -2.46 -10.05
C ALA A 65 4.55 -2.80 -9.92
N GLU A 66 5.00 -3.06 -8.70
CA GLU A 66 6.35 -3.55 -8.38
C GLU A 66 6.27 -4.56 -7.23
N TYR A 67 6.87 -5.74 -7.43
CA TYR A 67 7.21 -6.61 -6.31
C TYR A 67 8.44 -6.04 -5.60
N GLY A 68 8.21 -5.02 -4.76
CA GLY A 68 9.23 -4.08 -4.31
C GLY A 68 9.76 -4.43 -2.93
N THR A 69 11.08 -4.60 -2.82
CA THR A 69 11.77 -4.82 -1.54
C THR A 69 11.96 -3.51 -0.80
N CYS A 70 11.38 -3.39 0.39
CA CYS A 70 11.50 -2.22 1.26
C CYS A 70 12.09 -2.59 2.62
N TYR A 71 12.60 -1.57 3.31
CA TYR A 71 13.31 -1.72 4.56
C TYR A 71 12.74 -0.77 5.62
N ARG A 72 12.31 -1.31 6.75
CA ARG A 72 11.81 -0.52 7.88
C ARG A 72 12.63 -0.82 9.13
N TYR A 73 12.98 0.23 9.84
CA TYR A 73 13.69 0.13 11.11
C TYR A 73 12.69 -0.19 12.24
N GLU A 74 12.24 -1.43 12.26
CA GLU A 74 11.42 -1.95 13.37
C GLU A 74 12.31 -2.13 14.62
N LYS A 75 11.78 -1.74 15.79
CA LYS A 75 12.49 -1.92 17.08
C LYS A 75 12.72 -3.41 17.32
N SER A 76 13.86 -3.76 17.90
CA SER A 76 14.26 -5.17 18.10
C SER A 76 13.20 -5.99 18.84
N GLY A 77 12.59 -5.43 19.89
CA GLY A 77 11.52 -6.08 20.65
C GLY A 77 10.17 -6.19 19.94
N GLN A 78 10.04 -5.64 18.73
CA GLN A 78 8.82 -5.73 17.91
C GLN A 78 8.93 -6.79 16.80
N LEU A 79 10.13 -7.31 16.53
CA LEU A 79 10.34 -8.31 15.50
C LEU A 79 9.65 -9.63 15.89
N PHE A 80 8.99 -10.24 14.92
CA PHE A 80 8.21 -11.46 15.17
C PHE A 80 8.14 -12.32 13.90
N GLY A 81 8.95 -13.38 13.87
CA GLY A 81 8.97 -14.38 12.78
C GLY A 81 8.93 -13.74 11.40
N LEU A 82 7.99 -14.19 10.56
CA LEU A 82 7.70 -13.62 9.25
C LEU A 82 6.68 -12.46 9.30
N MET A 83 5.97 -12.28 10.41
CA MET A 83 4.86 -11.32 10.52
C MET A 83 5.35 -9.87 10.67
N ARG A 84 6.52 -9.68 11.29
CA ARG A 84 7.14 -8.36 11.52
C ARG A 84 8.65 -8.43 11.36
N VAL A 85 9.12 -7.94 10.22
CA VAL A 85 10.49 -8.03 9.72
C VAL A 85 11.04 -6.66 9.34
N ARG A 86 12.36 -6.55 9.17
CA ARG A 86 13.02 -5.30 8.73
C ARG A 86 13.19 -5.17 7.22
N SER A 87 13.29 -6.30 6.51
CA SER A 87 13.31 -6.37 5.05
C SER A 87 12.04 -7.08 4.61
N MET A 88 11.31 -6.50 3.66
CA MET A 88 10.03 -7.03 3.23
C MET A 88 9.78 -6.80 1.74
N GLN A 89 9.18 -7.77 1.05
CA GLN A 89 8.77 -7.62 -0.35
C GLN A 89 7.28 -7.33 -0.42
N MET A 90 6.89 -6.15 -0.87
CA MET A 90 5.48 -5.78 -1.03
C MET A 90 5.01 -6.05 -2.45
N ASN A 91 3.79 -6.57 -2.61
CA ASN A 91 3.12 -6.66 -3.91
C ASN A 91 2.48 -5.31 -4.31
N ASP A 92 3.30 -4.27 -4.20
CA ASP A 92 2.91 -2.87 -4.20
C ASP A 92 2.50 -2.38 -5.59
N ALA A 93 1.52 -1.48 -5.64
CA ALA A 93 1.26 -0.72 -6.85
C ALA A 93 0.70 0.66 -6.54
N HIS A 94 1.03 1.59 -7.44
CA HIS A 94 0.53 2.96 -7.43
C HIS A 94 -0.27 3.18 -8.71
N ILE A 95 -1.56 3.48 -8.56
CA ILE A 95 -2.48 3.73 -9.65
C ILE A 95 -2.72 5.24 -9.71
N TYR A 96 -2.40 5.85 -10.85
CA TYR A 96 -2.65 7.26 -11.12
C TYR A 96 -3.89 7.36 -11.99
N CYS A 97 -4.90 8.08 -11.52
CA CYS A 97 -6.20 8.16 -12.19
C CYS A 97 -6.75 9.59 -12.13
N THR A 98 -7.72 9.86 -13.00
CA THR A 98 -8.53 11.08 -12.91
C THR A 98 -9.55 10.97 -11.77
N GLU A 99 -10.15 12.09 -11.37
CA GLU A 99 -11.23 12.07 -10.37
C GLU A 99 -12.44 11.24 -10.81
N GLU A 100 -12.77 11.29 -12.11
CA GLU A 100 -13.88 10.51 -12.70
C GLU A 100 -13.61 9.01 -12.66
N GLN A 101 -12.35 8.59 -12.82
CA GLN A 101 -11.92 7.20 -12.81
C GLN A 101 -11.74 6.64 -11.39
N PHE A 102 -11.63 7.50 -10.38
CA PHE A 102 -11.28 7.11 -9.02
C PHE A 102 -12.21 6.04 -8.45
N HIS A 103 -13.52 6.23 -8.60
CA HIS A 103 -14.52 5.31 -8.06
C HIS A 103 -14.31 3.88 -8.57
N ASP A 104 -14.19 3.73 -9.89
CA ASP A 104 -14.08 2.42 -10.53
C ASP A 104 -12.72 1.76 -10.26
N GLU A 105 -11.62 2.54 -10.24
CA GLU A 105 -10.30 2.02 -9.88
C GLU A 105 -10.24 1.57 -8.41
N PHE A 106 -10.83 2.36 -7.50
CA PHE A 106 -10.86 2.03 -6.09
C PHE A 106 -11.66 0.75 -5.83
N LEU A 107 -12.84 0.63 -6.44
CA LEU A 107 -13.68 -0.55 -6.34
C LEU A 107 -13.03 -1.78 -6.98
N ALA A 108 -12.34 -1.63 -8.12
CA ALA A 108 -11.59 -2.71 -8.75
C ALA A 108 -10.49 -3.26 -7.84
N VAL A 109 -9.80 -2.40 -7.09
CA VAL A 109 -8.81 -2.83 -6.09
C VAL A 109 -9.48 -3.58 -4.93
N CYS A 110 -10.62 -3.12 -4.43
CA CYS A 110 -11.36 -3.85 -3.39
C CYS A 110 -11.84 -5.23 -3.87
N ASN A 111 -12.38 -5.32 -5.09
CA ASN A 111 -12.80 -6.58 -5.69
C ASN A 111 -11.62 -7.55 -5.91
N LEU A 112 -10.43 -7.02 -6.23
CA LEU A 112 -9.21 -7.82 -6.31
C LEU A 112 -8.88 -8.47 -4.95
N TYR A 113 -9.12 -7.78 -3.84
CA TYR A 113 -8.88 -8.33 -2.50
C TYR A 113 -9.84 -9.47 -2.18
N LEU A 114 -11.13 -9.26 -2.48
CA LEU A 114 -12.17 -10.27 -2.30
C LEU A 114 -11.89 -11.53 -3.15
N ALA A 115 -11.45 -11.35 -4.40
CA ALA A 115 -11.06 -12.46 -5.26
C ALA A 115 -9.87 -13.26 -4.68
N TYR A 116 -8.88 -12.59 -4.08
CA TYR A 116 -7.81 -13.30 -3.39
C TYR A 116 -8.29 -14.03 -2.15
N PHE A 117 -9.18 -13.43 -1.35
CA PHE A 117 -9.72 -14.10 -0.17
C PHE A 117 -10.47 -15.38 -0.54
N ASP A 118 -11.24 -15.36 -1.63
CA ASP A 118 -11.87 -16.57 -2.18
C ASP A 118 -10.83 -17.64 -2.58
N ILE A 119 -9.80 -17.25 -3.34
CA ILE A 119 -8.72 -18.17 -3.77
C ILE A 119 -8.00 -18.82 -2.58
N PHE A 120 -7.75 -18.07 -1.51
CA PHE A 120 -7.02 -18.54 -0.33
C PHE A 120 -7.94 -19.14 0.76
N GLY A 121 -9.26 -19.10 0.61
CA GLY A 121 -10.22 -19.59 1.62
C GLY A 121 -10.32 -18.70 2.87
N ILE A 122 -10.07 -17.40 2.74
CA ILE A 122 -10.13 -16.43 3.84
C ILE A 122 -11.57 -15.94 4.01
N GLU A 123 -12.35 -16.62 4.85
CA GLU A 123 -13.76 -16.28 5.09
C GLU A 123 -13.95 -15.16 6.12
N LYS A 124 -13.05 -15.05 7.10
CA LYS A 124 -13.17 -14.12 8.22
C LYS A 124 -12.28 -12.89 8.02
N TYR A 125 -12.85 -11.80 7.53
CA TYR A 125 -12.19 -10.51 7.40
C TYR A 125 -13.14 -9.35 7.77
N GLN A 126 -12.57 -8.19 8.08
CA GLN A 126 -13.30 -6.94 8.28
C GLN A 126 -12.59 -5.82 7.53
N MET A 127 -13.30 -5.13 6.63
CA MET A 127 -12.77 -3.90 6.05
C MET A 127 -12.99 -2.74 7.02
N ARG A 128 -11.96 -1.92 7.21
CA ARG A 128 -11.96 -0.72 8.05
C ARG A 128 -11.64 0.50 7.18
N LEU A 129 -12.57 1.43 7.07
CA LEU A 129 -12.32 2.74 6.49
C LEU A 129 -11.72 3.65 7.57
N SER A 130 -10.41 3.87 7.50
CA SER A 130 -9.72 4.77 8.40
C SER A 130 -9.83 6.22 7.92
N VAL A 131 -10.49 7.06 8.73
CA VAL A 131 -10.73 8.49 8.46
C VAL A 131 -9.82 9.37 9.33
N HIS A 132 -9.62 10.63 8.92
CA HIS A 132 -8.79 11.56 9.67
C HIS A 132 -9.43 11.96 11.00
N ASP A 133 -8.56 12.39 11.92
CA ASP A 133 -8.99 13.15 13.09
C ASP A 133 -8.76 14.64 12.82
N VAL A 134 -9.80 15.45 12.97
CA VAL A 134 -9.77 16.90 12.79
C VAL A 134 -8.70 17.54 13.69
N ASP A 135 -8.51 17.03 14.90
CA ASP A 135 -7.51 17.54 15.85
C ASP A 135 -6.06 17.26 15.41
N GLY A 136 -5.88 16.33 14.46
CA GLY A 136 -4.61 15.96 13.86
C GLY A 136 -4.25 16.74 12.60
N LEU A 137 -5.13 17.60 12.07
CA LEU A 137 -4.87 18.40 10.87
C LEU A 137 -3.70 19.36 11.08
N GLY A 138 -2.77 19.40 10.12
CA GLY A 138 -1.54 20.19 10.19
C GLY A 138 -0.48 19.66 11.17
N LYS A 139 -0.76 18.55 11.86
CA LYS A 139 0.21 17.84 12.72
C LYS A 139 0.52 16.48 12.14
N LYS A 140 -0.42 15.54 12.31
CA LYS A 140 -0.33 14.18 11.77
C LYS A 140 -0.80 14.11 10.32
N TYR A 141 -1.79 14.93 9.96
CA TYR A 141 -2.40 14.93 8.63
C TYR A 141 -2.03 16.19 7.86
N VAL A 142 -1.97 16.08 6.54
CA VAL A 142 -1.83 17.26 5.66
C VAL A 142 -2.98 18.24 5.90
N ASN A 143 -2.65 19.54 5.92
CA ASN A 143 -3.58 20.62 6.27
C ASN A 143 -4.49 21.00 5.08
N GLU A 144 -5.34 20.07 4.65
CA GLU A 144 -6.26 20.24 3.51
C GLU A 144 -7.67 19.74 3.89
N PRO A 145 -8.38 20.41 4.82
CA PRO A 145 -9.61 19.90 5.43
C PRO A 145 -10.72 19.58 4.42
N LYS A 146 -10.86 20.42 3.38
CA LYS A 146 -11.87 20.19 2.33
C LYS A 146 -11.59 18.93 1.51
N LEU A 147 -10.30 18.67 1.25
CA LEU A 147 -9.87 17.54 0.43
C LEU A 147 -10.00 16.22 1.21
N TRP A 148 -9.77 16.26 2.52
CA TRP A 148 -10.05 15.14 3.41
C TRP A 148 -11.50 14.69 3.35
N VAL A 149 -12.44 15.59 3.63
CA VAL A 149 -13.89 15.28 3.60
C VAL A 149 -14.29 14.75 2.22
N LYS A 150 -13.87 15.43 1.14
CA LYS A 150 -14.15 15.01 -0.23
C LYS A 150 -13.66 13.58 -0.51
N THR A 151 -12.44 13.27 -0.10
CA THR A 151 -11.82 11.97 -0.38
C THR A 151 -12.44 10.87 0.47
N GLU A 152 -12.77 11.15 1.74
CA GLU A 152 -13.46 10.22 2.63
C GLU A 152 -14.85 9.88 2.10
N ASP A 153 -15.60 10.88 1.63
CA ASP A 153 -16.91 10.68 1.01
C ASP A 153 -16.79 9.87 -0.29
N ALA A 154 -15.77 10.14 -1.12
CA ALA A 154 -15.53 9.38 -2.35
C ALA A 154 -15.24 7.89 -2.05
N VAL A 155 -14.41 7.61 -1.03
CA VAL A 155 -14.12 6.23 -0.60
C VAL A 155 -15.38 5.56 -0.03
N ARG A 156 -16.14 6.26 0.82
CA ARG A 156 -17.39 5.75 1.39
C ARG A 156 -18.38 5.37 0.31
N ASN A 157 -18.57 6.25 -0.68
CA ASN A 157 -19.47 6.00 -1.80
C ASN A 157 -19.03 4.80 -2.64
N ALA A 158 -17.71 4.65 -2.89
CA ALA A 158 -17.18 3.51 -3.63
C ALA A 158 -17.37 2.16 -2.89
N LEU A 159 -17.22 2.15 -1.57
CA LEU A 159 -17.49 0.95 -0.77
C LEU A 159 -18.98 0.60 -0.73
N GLN A 160 -19.85 1.61 -0.56
CA GLN A 160 -21.30 1.43 -0.53
C GLN A 160 -21.85 0.97 -1.88
N SER A 161 -21.40 1.56 -2.99
CA SER A 161 -21.83 1.14 -4.33
C SER A 161 -21.36 -0.28 -4.68
N GLY A 162 -20.21 -0.69 -4.14
CA GLY A 162 -19.68 -2.04 -4.24
C GLY A 162 -20.38 -3.09 -3.35
N ASN A 163 -21.35 -2.68 -2.52
CA ASN A 163 -21.94 -3.52 -1.46
C ASN A 163 -20.87 -4.19 -0.58
N ILE A 164 -19.82 -3.45 -0.24
CA ILE A 164 -18.73 -3.94 0.61
C ILE A 164 -19.02 -3.52 2.04
N ASP A 165 -19.08 -4.50 2.95
CA ASP A 165 -19.23 -4.22 4.37
C ASP A 165 -17.95 -3.63 4.97
N PHE A 166 -18.07 -2.48 5.62
CA PHE A 166 -16.96 -1.81 6.31
C PHE A 166 -17.39 -1.14 7.60
N VAL A 167 -16.41 -0.89 8.47
CA VAL A 167 -16.56 -0.04 9.66
C VAL A 167 -15.65 1.18 9.56
N GLU A 168 -16.10 2.33 10.04
CA GLU A 168 -15.28 3.54 10.05
C GLU A 168 -14.46 3.64 11.35
N ILE A 169 -13.17 3.92 11.22
CA ILE A 169 -12.24 4.08 12.34
C ILE A 169 -11.59 5.46 12.26
N LYS A 170 -11.85 6.29 13.27
CA LYS A 170 -11.28 7.63 13.36
C LYS A 170 -9.83 7.59 13.82
N GLY A 171 -8.96 8.39 13.19
CA GLY A 171 -7.60 8.63 13.66
C GLY A 171 -6.56 7.63 13.15
N GLU A 172 -6.96 6.63 12.36
CA GLU A 172 -6.05 5.60 11.81
C GLU A 172 -5.62 5.86 10.36
N ALA A 173 -6.09 6.95 9.72
CA ALA A 173 -5.72 7.30 8.36
C ALA A 173 -4.20 7.50 8.17
N ALA A 174 -3.75 7.38 6.91
CA ALA A 174 -2.39 7.78 6.55
C ALA A 174 -2.24 9.31 6.66
N PHE A 175 -1.02 9.82 6.67
CA PHE A 175 -0.82 11.27 6.78
C PHE A 175 -1.32 12.06 5.55
N TYR A 176 -1.43 11.40 4.40
CA TYR A 176 -1.76 11.98 3.08
C TYR A 176 -3.17 11.66 2.56
N GLY A 177 -3.96 10.87 3.29
CA GLY A 177 -5.34 10.55 2.90
C GLY A 177 -5.95 9.33 3.61
N PRO A 178 -7.25 9.06 3.37
CA PRO A 178 -7.96 7.94 3.98
C PRO A 178 -7.48 6.62 3.39
N LYS A 179 -7.71 5.53 4.13
CA LYS A 179 -7.36 4.19 3.68
C LYS A 179 -8.40 3.17 4.11
N VAL A 180 -8.54 2.12 3.31
CA VAL A 180 -9.28 0.92 3.66
C VAL A 180 -8.28 -0.15 4.02
N ASP A 181 -8.27 -0.53 5.28
CA ASP A 181 -7.45 -1.63 5.80
C ASP A 181 -8.32 -2.88 5.94
N VAL A 182 -7.82 -4.02 5.46
CA VAL A 182 -8.47 -5.30 5.65
C VAL A 182 -7.82 -6.02 6.83
N GLN A 183 -8.62 -6.23 7.88
CA GLN A 183 -8.22 -7.01 9.04
C GLN A 183 -8.60 -8.46 8.86
N VAL A 184 -7.68 -9.34 9.27
CA VAL A 184 -7.86 -10.78 9.34
C VAL A 184 -7.40 -11.27 10.71
N TRP A 185 -7.83 -12.48 11.07
CA TRP A 185 -7.46 -13.11 12.34
C TRP A 185 -6.60 -14.34 12.08
N SER A 186 -5.52 -14.46 12.86
CA SER A 186 -4.75 -15.70 12.96
C SER A 186 -5.57 -16.82 13.63
N ALA A 187 -5.06 -18.05 13.51
CA ALA A 187 -5.62 -19.22 14.19
C ALA A 187 -5.70 -19.06 15.72
N ILE A 188 -4.81 -18.25 16.33
CA ILE A 188 -4.81 -17.94 17.77
C ILE A 188 -5.64 -16.70 18.14
N GLY A 189 -6.41 -16.15 17.20
CA GLY A 189 -7.31 -15.01 17.43
C GLY A 189 -6.64 -13.63 17.42
N LYS A 190 -5.34 -13.54 17.14
CA LYS A 190 -4.64 -12.25 16.99
C LYS A 190 -4.99 -11.59 15.66
N GLU A 191 -5.34 -10.32 15.71
CA GLU A 191 -5.72 -9.50 14.56
C GLU A 191 -4.49 -8.95 13.81
N PHE A 192 -4.57 -8.93 12.48
CA PHE A 192 -3.55 -8.39 11.59
C PHE A 192 -4.16 -7.67 10.39
N THR A 193 -3.50 -6.60 9.95
CA THR A 193 -3.82 -5.96 8.66
C THR A 193 -3.07 -6.67 7.54
N ILE A 194 -3.82 -7.27 6.61
CA ILE A 194 -3.26 -8.03 5.48
C ILE A 194 -3.24 -7.22 4.19
N ALA A 195 -4.23 -6.37 3.96
CA ALA A 195 -4.32 -5.56 2.75
C ALA A 195 -4.65 -4.12 3.10
N THR A 196 -4.22 -3.19 2.25
CA THR A 196 -4.52 -1.77 2.40
C THR A 196 -4.76 -1.15 1.03
N ASN A 197 -5.82 -0.35 0.89
CA ASN A 197 -6.12 0.46 -0.28
C ASN A 197 -6.18 1.93 0.19
N GLN A 198 -5.14 2.71 -0.10
CA GLN A 198 -4.95 4.05 0.43
C GLN A 198 -5.08 5.08 -0.67
N VAL A 199 -5.79 6.17 -0.39
CA VAL A 199 -5.92 7.29 -1.31
C VAL A 199 -4.92 8.36 -0.93
N ASP A 200 -4.18 8.83 -1.91
CA ASP A 200 -3.17 9.86 -1.77
C ASP A 200 -3.44 11.01 -2.73
N PHE A 201 -3.86 12.12 -2.14
CA PHE A 201 -4.13 13.36 -2.82
C PHE A 201 -3.04 14.41 -2.58
N ALA A 202 -2.02 14.10 -1.79
CA ALA A 202 -1.04 15.07 -1.31
C ALA A 202 0.35 14.89 -1.95
N ILE A 203 0.87 13.66 -2.00
CA ILE A 203 2.22 13.40 -2.50
C ILE A 203 2.35 13.69 -4.01
N PRO A 204 1.37 13.35 -4.89
CA PRO A 204 1.43 13.71 -6.30
C PRO A 204 1.69 15.21 -6.51
N LYS A 205 1.02 16.08 -5.74
CA LYS A 205 1.23 17.53 -5.76
C LYS A 205 2.64 17.93 -5.31
N ARG A 206 3.18 17.32 -4.24
CA ARG A 206 4.57 17.55 -3.79
C ARG A 206 5.61 17.17 -4.85
N PHE A 207 5.30 16.17 -5.68
CA PHE A 207 6.13 15.77 -6.82
C PHE A 207 5.88 16.58 -8.10
N GLY A 208 4.92 17.51 -8.10
CA GLY A 208 4.53 18.26 -9.29
C GLY A 208 4.03 17.34 -10.40
N LEU A 209 3.37 16.24 -10.05
CA LEU A 209 2.82 15.32 -11.03
C LEU A 209 1.57 15.94 -11.66
N THR A 210 1.53 15.94 -12.98
CA THR A 210 0.42 16.45 -13.76
C THR A 210 0.10 15.54 -14.95
N TYR A 211 -1.13 15.62 -15.42
CA TYR A 211 -1.55 15.16 -16.74
C TYR A 211 -2.31 16.27 -17.45
N THR A 212 -2.31 16.26 -18.78
CA THR A 212 -3.08 17.19 -19.61
C THR A 212 -4.53 16.70 -19.76
N SER A 213 -5.48 17.52 -19.32
CA SER A 213 -6.92 17.27 -19.41
C SER A 213 -7.43 17.35 -20.87
N PRO A 214 -8.68 16.94 -21.15
CA PRO A 214 -9.31 17.17 -22.45
C PRO A 214 -9.36 18.64 -22.87
N SER A 215 -9.42 19.57 -21.91
CA SER A 215 -9.41 21.02 -22.15
C SER A 215 -8.01 21.62 -22.32
N GLY A 216 -6.95 20.82 -22.17
CA GLY A 216 -5.56 21.28 -22.26
C GLY A 216 -4.97 21.80 -20.96
N GLU A 217 -5.70 21.71 -19.84
CA GLU A 217 -5.23 22.13 -18.52
C GLU A 217 -4.35 21.06 -17.87
N GLU A 218 -3.36 21.48 -17.08
CA GLU A 218 -2.56 20.56 -16.27
C GLU A 218 -3.26 20.28 -14.93
N ILE A 219 -3.62 19.02 -14.71
CA ILE A 219 -4.33 18.56 -13.50
C ILE A 219 -3.45 17.55 -12.75
N THR A 220 -3.43 17.64 -11.41
CA THR A 220 -2.76 16.65 -10.56
C THR A 220 -3.59 15.35 -10.51
N PRO A 221 -3.00 14.17 -10.79
CA PRO A 221 -3.71 12.90 -10.70
C PRO A 221 -3.95 12.50 -9.24
N ILE A 222 -5.01 11.73 -9.00
CA ILE A 222 -5.20 11.02 -7.74
C ILE A 222 -4.32 9.76 -7.77
N CYS A 223 -3.64 9.46 -6.67
CA CYS A 223 -2.83 8.26 -6.53
C CYS A 223 -3.50 7.28 -5.56
N ILE A 224 -3.75 6.06 -6.00
CA ILE A 224 -4.21 4.95 -5.16
C ILE A 224 -3.03 4.03 -4.89
N HIS A 225 -2.71 3.82 -3.61
CA HIS A 225 -1.66 2.91 -3.14
C HIS A 225 -2.30 1.60 -2.73
N ARG A 226 -1.85 0.49 -3.30
CA ARG A 226 -2.46 -0.82 -3.02
C ARG A 226 -1.43 -1.93 -2.81
N ALA A 227 -1.67 -2.75 -1.79
CA ALA A 227 -0.90 -3.95 -1.47
C ALA A 227 -1.86 -5.11 -1.12
N PRO A 228 -2.38 -5.85 -2.12
CA PRO A 228 -3.48 -6.81 -1.93
C PRO A 228 -3.17 -7.98 -1.01
N LEU A 229 -1.90 -8.39 -0.93
CA LEU A 229 -1.47 -9.60 -0.23
C LEU A 229 -0.38 -9.24 0.77
N SER A 230 -0.40 -8.01 1.30
CA SER A 230 0.62 -7.55 2.25
C SER A 230 2.06 -7.61 1.72
N THR A 231 3.00 -7.69 2.65
CA THR A 231 4.35 -8.16 2.36
C THR A 231 4.36 -9.68 2.18
N HIS A 232 5.24 -10.20 1.33
CA HIS A 232 5.44 -11.63 1.11
C HIS A 232 5.64 -12.38 2.42
N GLU A 233 6.52 -11.85 3.28
CA GLU A 233 6.88 -12.47 4.54
C GLU A 233 5.63 -12.59 5.43
N ARG A 234 4.89 -11.50 5.61
CA ARG A 234 3.69 -11.51 6.45
C ARG A 234 2.62 -12.40 5.86
N PHE A 235 2.47 -12.40 4.55
CA PHE A 235 1.48 -13.24 3.87
C PHE A 235 1.77 -14.72 4.03
N ILE A 236 3.02 -15.15 3.82
CA ILE A 236 3.42 -16.53 4.07
C ILE A 236 3.26 -16.89 5.55
N GLY A 237 3.66 -16.01 6.47
CA GLY A 237 3.44 -16.21 7.91
C GLY A 237 1.96 -16.43 8.25
N PHE A 238 1.07 -15.61 7.67
CA PHE A 238 -0.37 -15.75 7.80
C PHE A 238 -0.88 -17.07 7.19
N LEU A 239 -0.45 -17.44 5.98
CA LEU A 239 -0.92 -18.67 5.32
C LEU A 239 -0.49 -19.94 6.06
N ILE A 240 0.71 -19.96 6.66
CA ILE A 240 1.16 -21.07 7.51
C ILE A 240 0.18 -21.29 8.67
N GLU A 241 -0.22 -20.21 9.35
CA GLU A 241 -1.18 -20.26 10.45
C GLU A 241 -2.59 -20.60 9.96
N HIS A 242 -3.03 -20.00 8.85
CA HIS A 242 -4.36 -20.18 8.28
C HIS A 242 -4.62 -21.63 7.87
N PHE A 243 -3.65 -22.29 7.24
CA PHE A 243 -3.76 -23.69 6.82
C PHE A 243 -3.26 -24.69 7.87
N GLY A 244 -2.76 -24.24 9.02
CA GLY A 244 -2.14 -25.11 10.03
C GLY A 244 -0.97 -25.93 9.47
N GLY A 245 -0.24 -25.38 8.48
CA GLY A 245 0.82 -26.06 7.74
C GLY A 245 0.36 -27.06 6.66
N ASN A 246 -0.94 -27.38 6.58
CA ASN A 246 -1.49 -28.28 5.55
C ASN A 246 -1.98 -27.48 4.34
N PHE A 247 -1.02 -26.98 3.55
CA PHE A 247 -1.31 -26.15 2.38
C PHE A 247 -2.15 -26.86 1.32
N PRO A 248 -3.00 -26.14 0.57
CA PRO A 248 -3.64 -26.68 -0.62
C PRO A 248 -2.57 -27.10 -1.64
N LEU A 249 -2.89 -28.09 -2.48
CA LEU A 249 -1.94 -28.73 -3.39
C LEU A 249 -1.11 -27.74 -4.24
N TRP A 250 -1.72 -26.63 -4.67
CA TRP A 250 -1.08 -25.62 -5.51
C TRP A 250 -0.08 -24.72 -4.75
N LEU A 251 -0.10 -24.72 -3.42
CA LEU A 251 0.85 -24.00 -2.54
C LEU A 251 1.83 -24.94 -1.83
N ALA A 252 1.55 -26.25 -1.77
CA ALA A 252 2.37 -27.21 -1.05
C ALA A 252 3.80 -27.25 -1.64
N PRO A 253 4.86 -27.03 -0.83
CA PRO A 253 6.25 -27.06 -1.31
C PRO A 253 6.65 -28.43 -1.88
N ILE A 254 6.10 -29.50 -1.31
CA ILE A 254 6.20 -30.87 -1.81
C ILE A 254 4.78 -31.35 -2.05
N GLN A 255 4.43 -31.57 -3.32
CA GLN A 255 3.07 -31.91 -3.72
C GLN A 255 2.80 -33.43 -3.65
N VAL A 256 3.80 -34.24 -4.03
CA VAL A 256 3.72 -35.71 -4.06
C VAL A 256 5.09 -36.28 -3.69
N ILE A 257 5.09 -37.33 -2.86
CA ILE A 257 6.27 -38.16 -2.57
C ILE A 257 5.91 -39.59 -2.98
N VAL A 258 6.70 -40.19 -3.86
CA VAL A 258 6.57 -41.61 -4.23
C VAL A 258 7.53 -42.43 -3.38
N LEU A 259 6.98 -43.35 -2.59
CA LEU A 259 7.75 -44.24 -1.72
C LEU A 259 7.65 -45.67 -2.27
N PRO A 260 8.66 -46.15 -3.02
CA PRO A 260 8.66 -47.52 -3.53
C PRO A 260 8.93 -48.53 -2.40
N ILE A 261 8.39 -49.74 -2.54
CA ILE A 261 8.52 -50.83 -1.55
C ILE A 261 9.78 -51.69 -1.82
N SER A 262 10.29 -51.68 -3.05
CA SER A 262 11.54 -52.31 -3.49
C SER A 262 12.25 -51.40 -4.49
N ASP A 263 13.54 -51.66 -4.75
CA ASP A 263 14.31 -51.00 -5.82
C ASP A 263 13.55 -50.98 -7.17
#